data_AF-A0A3B9EKD1-F1
#
_entry.id   AF-A0A3B9EKD1-F1
#
_cell.length_a   1.000
_cell.length_b   1.000
_cell.length_c   1.000
_cell.angle_alpha   90.00
_cell.angle_beta   90.00
_cell.angle_gamma   90.00
#
_symmetry.space_group_name_H-M   'P 1'
#
loop_
_entity.id
_entity.type
_entity.pdbx_description
1 polymer ?
#
loop_
_entity_poly.entity_id
_entity_poly.type
_entity_poly.pdbx_seq_one_letter_code
_entity_poly.pdbx_strand_id
1 'polypeptide(L)'
;ASSAFYKPGSAELREAAIPVLEKIAQTISAPRYATYNIQIEGHTDDEPISTEKFPSNWELSTARAATVVRFFADNGFVDPLKLSAAGFADQKPKVPNRAEDGTPIPENRATNRRTAIRINAMSLKEREVWYQHLALKRAKEEAEKQAKAAEEAASGQGQPGQEGAVPQTEGQPPAEAQPAQQ
;
A
#
# COMPACT_ATOMS: atom_id res chain seq x y z
N ALA A 1 0.63 23.39 8.09
CA ALA A 1 0.23 21.98 7.84
C ALA A 1 1.42 21.04 7.54
N SER A 2 2.52 21.49 6.92
CA SER A 2 3.69 20.63 6.61
C SER A 2 4.60 20.29 7.82
N SER A 3 4.71 21.17 8.83
CA SER A 3 5.52 20.92 10.04
C SER A 3 5.02 19.74 10.89
N ALA A 4 3.74 19.36 10.73
CA ALA A 4 3.15 18.20 11.39
C ALA A 4 3.54 16.88 10.71
N PHE A 5 3.83 16.92 9.40
CA PHE A 5 4.10 15.72 8.61
C PHE A 5 5.58 15.39 8.49
N TYR A 6 6.46 16.39 8.42
CA TYR A 6 7.88 16.18 8.17
C TYR A 6 8.78 16.81 9.23
N LYS A 7 9.99 16.28 9.40
CA LYS A 7 11.03 16.96 10.16
C LYS A 7 11.43 18.29 9.46
N PRO A 8 11.88 19.33 10.20
CA PRO A 8 12.28 20.60 9.59
C PRO A 8 13.33 20.39 8.49
N GLY A 9 13.19 21.08 7.35
CA GLY A 9 14.10 20.96 6.20
C GLY A 9 14.19 19.56 5.56
N SER A 10 13.33 18.62 5.96
CA SER A 10 13.42 17.21 5.54
C SER A 10 12.18 16.75 4.78
N ALA A 11 12.33 15.64 4.06
CA ALA A 11 11.27 14.85 3.44
C ALA A 11 10.93 13.58 4.25
N GLU A 12 11.55 13.38 5.42
CA GLU A 12 11.27 12.27 6.32
C GLU A 12 9.97 12.53 7.09
N LEU A 13 9.07 11.53 7.07
CA LEU A 13 7.81 11.59 7.81
C LEU A 13 8.06 11.54 9.32
N ARG A 14 7.21 12.23 10.07
CA ARG A 14 7.14 12.09 11.53
C ARG A 14 6.24 10.92 11.88
N GLU A 15 6.51 10.25 12.99
CA GLU A 15 5.63 9.21 13.56
C GLU A 15 4.18 9.69 13.72
N ALA A 16 4.00 10.93 14.17
CA ALA A 16 2.67 11.55 14.32
C ALA A 16 1.90 11.71 12.99
N ALA A 17 2.56 11.65 11.84
CA ALA A 17 1.95 11.75 10.52
C ALA A 17 1.34 10.41 10.05
N ILE A 18 1.91 9.29 10.51
CA ILE A 18 1.54 7.94 10.10
C ILE A 18 0.04 7.66 10.28
N PRO A 19 -0.56 7.81 11.48
CA PRO A 19 -1.98 7.49 11.67
C PRO A 19 -2.92 8.37 10.82
N VAL A 20 -2.50 9.60 10.50
CA VAL A 20 -3.26 10.48 9.62
C VAL A 20 -3.20 9.97 8.18
N LEU A 21 -2.02 9.58 7.70
CA LEU A 21 -1.84 9.02 6.37
C LEU A 21 -2.56 7.68 6.21
N GLU A 22 -2.56 6.81 7.23
CA GLU A 22 -3.32 5.55 7.21
C GLU A 22 -4.83 5.78 7.09
N LYS A 23 -5.38 6.73 7.84
CA LYS A 23 -6.81 7.07 7.75
C LYS A 23 -7.19 7.62 6.37
N ILE A 24 -6.32 8.43 5.78
CA ILE A 24 -6.50 8.90 4.41
C ILE A 24 -6.44 7.71 3.45
N ALA A 25 -5.44 6.84 3.61
CA ALA A 25 -5.25 5.66 2.79
C ALA A 25 -6.50 4.77 2.77
N GLN A 26 -7.05 4.46 3.95
CA GLN A 26 -8.32 3.72 4.08
C GLN A 26 -9.47 4.38 3.31
N THR A 27 -9.54 5.72 3.32
CA THR A 27 -10.59 6.46 2.61
C THR A 27 -10.42 6.35 1.09
N ILE A 28 -9.20 6.54 0.58
CA ILE A 28 -8.91 6.54 -0.86
C ILE A 28 -8.84 5.12 -1.46
N SER A 29 -8.69 4.09 -0.63
CA SER A 29 -8.74 2.69 -1.05
C SER A 29 -10.17 2.14 -1.15
N ALA A 30 -11.19 2.91 -0.76
CA ALA A 30 -12.58 2.50 -0.87
C ALA A 30 -12.97 2.19 -2.34
N PRO A 31 -13.88 1.20 -2.59
CA PRO A 31 -14.24 0.78 -3.95
C PRO A 31 -14.71 1.91 -4.88
N ARG A 32 -15.31 2.97 -4.33
CA ARG A 32 -15.74 4.15 -5.09
C ARG A 32 -14.58 4.87 -5.81
N TYR A 33 -13.35 4.70 -5.33
CA TYR A 33 -12.12 5.27 -5.89
C TYR A 33 -11.29 4.25 -6.68
N ALA A 34 -11.85 3.09 -7.01
CA ALA A 34 -11.13 2.02 -7.72
C ALA A 34 -10.52 2.51 -9.04
N THR A 35 -11.23 3.37 -9.78
CA THR A 35 -10.84 3.91 -11.08
C THR A 35 -10.38 5.38 -11.02
N TYR A 36 -9.75 5.77 -9.92
CA TYR A 36 -9.18 7.10 -9.73
C TYR A 36 -7.67 7.03 -9.54
N ASN A 37 -6.95 7.94 -10.21
CA ASN A 37 -5.54 8.19 -9.96
C ASN A 37 -5.38 9.10 -8.74
N ILE A 38 -4.36 8.84 -7.95
CA ILE A 38 -4.03 9.58 -6.73
C ILE A 38 -2.69 10.28 -6.97
N GLN A 39 -2.72 11.61 -6.97
CA GLN A 39 -1.53 12.44 -7.10
C GLN A 39 -1.23 13.14 -5.79
N ILE A 40 -0.02 12.95 -5.28
CA ILE A 40 0.47 13.64 -4.09
C ILE A 40 1.25 14.87 -4.54
N GLU A 41 0.88 16.03 -4.00
CA GLU A 41 1.52 17.29 -4.33
C GLU A 41 2.26 17.86 -3.12
N GLY A 42 3.53 18.21 -3.30
CA GLY A 42 4.31 18.95 -2.32
C GLY A 42 4.33 20.44 -2.62
N HIS A 43 4.15 21.25 -1.58
CA HIS A 43 4.20 22.72 -1.66
C HIS A 43 5.02 23.29 -0.51
N THR A 44 5.82 24.32 -0.77
CA THR A 44 6.59 25.10 0.21
C THR A 44 6.02 26.51 0.36
N ASP A 45 6.59 27.28 1.27
CA ASP A 45 6.54 28.74 1.24
C ASP A 45 7.66 29.28 0.35
N ASP A 46 7.71 30.60 0.22
CA ASP A 46 8.66 31.37 -0.59
C ASP A 46 10.04 31.53 0.07
N GLU A 47 10.28 30.91 1.23
CA GLU A 47 11.59 30.95 1.86
C GLU A 47 12.53 30.00 1.09
N PRO A 48 13.59 30.52 0.45
CA PRO A 48 14.48 29.67 -0.33
C PRO A 48 15.24 28.75 0.61
N ILE A 49 15.35 27.48 0.20
CA ILE A 49 16.25 26.52 0.84
C ILE A 49 17.45 26.28 -0.08
N SER A 50 18.58 25.95 0.52
CA SER A 50 19.71 25.39 -0.20
C SER A 50 20.47 24.48 0.75
N THR A 51 20.29 23.17 0.55
CA THR A 51 20.97 22.13 1.34
C THR A 51 21.61 21.14 0.38
N GLU A 52 22.58 20.37 0.84
CA GLU A 52 23.24 19.33 0.03
C GLU A 52 22.22 18.34 -0.56
N LYS A 53 21.21 17.97 0.22
CA LYS A 53 20.16 17.01 -0.20
C LYS A 53 19.06 17.65 -1.03
N PHE A 54 18.71 18.91 -0.75
CA PHE A 54 17.66 19.65 -1.42
C PHE A 54 18.19 21.03 -1.82
N PRO A 55 18.73 21.16 -3.05
CA PRO A 55 19.31 22.41 -3.54
C PRO A 55 18.30 23.54 -3.68
N SER A 56 17.01 23.23 -3.89
CA SER A 56 15.92 24.20 -3.96
C SER A 56 14.60 23.64 -3.42
N ASN A 57 13.60 24.53 -3.32
CA ASN A 57 12.23 24.16 -2.93
C ASN A 57 11.58 23.17 -3.91
N TRP A 58 12.06 23.08 -5.16
CA TRP A 58 11.60 22.09 -6.12
C TRP A 58 11.95 20.67 -5.68
N GLU A 59 13.20 20.44 -5.29
CA GLU A 59 13.64 19.12 -4.85
C GLU A 59 12.99 18.74 -3.51
N LEU A 60 12.90 19.67 -2.55
CA LEU A 60 12.27 19.38 -1.26
C LEU A 60 10.78 19.05 -1.41
N SER A 61 10.03 19.85 -2.18
CA SER A 61 8.60 19.62 -2.36
C SER A 61 8.33 18.29 -3.08
N THR A 62 9.08 18.01 -4.14
CA THR A 62 8.95 16.74 -4.90
C THR A 62 9.32 15.55 -4.02
N ALA A 63 10.41 15.64 -3.26
CA ALA A 63 10.84 14.58 -2.36
C ALA A 63 9.80 14.29 -1.27
N ARG A 64 9.20 15.31 -0.67
CA ARG A 64 8.11 15.15 0.31
C ARG A 64 6.92 14.40 -0.28
N ALA A 65 6.49 14.78 -1.48
CA ALA A 65 5.41 14.09 -2.18
C ALA A 65 5.77 12.62 -2.47
N ALA A 66 7.00 12.38 -2.92
CA ALA A 66 7.50 11.03 -3.19
C ALA A 66 7.55 10.15 -1.93
N THR A 67 7.92 10.71 -0.76
CA THR A 67 7.89 9.96 0.51
C THR A 67 6.49 9.44 0.84
N VAL A 68 5.46 10.27 0.64
CA VAL A 68 4.07 9.85 0.89
C VAL A 68 3.58 8.83 -0.14
N VAL A 69 3.96 8.98 -1.42
CA VAL A 69 3.70 7.97 -2.45
C VAL A 69 4.31 6.63 -2.05
N ARG A 70 5.58 6.62 -1.64
CA ARG A 70 6.25 5.41 -1.15
C ARG A 70 5.57 4.83 0.07
N PHE A 71 5.18 5.66 1.03
CA PHE A 71 4.43 5.20 2.20
C PHE A 71 3.14 4.47 1.80
N PHE A 72 2.37 4.97 0.82
CA PHE A 72 1.16 4.29 0.36
C PHE A 72 1.44 3.01 -0.43
N ALA A 73 2.49 3.00 -1.25
CA ALA A 73 2.88 1.85 -2.06
C ALA A 73 3.46 0.71 -1.19
N ASP A 74 4.44 1.02 -0.34
CA ASP A 74 5.21 0.03 0.44
C ASP A 74 4.34 -0.67 1.49
N ASN A 75 3.30 0.01 1.99
CA ASN A 75 2.30 -0.58 2.91
C ASN A 75 1.12 -1.25 2.18
N GLY A 76 1.13 -1.29 0.85
CA GLY A 76 0.07 -1.94 0.06
C GLY A 76 -1.29 -1.26 0.12
N PHE A 77 -1.36 -0.01 0.59
CA PHE A 77 -2.62 0.70 0.71
C PHE A 77 -3.20 1.06 -0.66
N VAL A 78 -2.34 1.49 -1.59
CA VAL A 78 -2.73 1.90 -2.94
C VAL A 78 -1.78 1.26 -3.93
N ASP A 79 -2.32 0.72 -5.02
CA ASP A 79 -1.52 0.13 -6.08
C ASP A 79 -0.59 1.19 -6.70
N PRO A 80 0.73 0.94 -6.83
CA PRO A 80 1.68 1.91 -7.36
C PRO A 80 1.32 2.47 -8.74
N LEU A 81 0.63 1.70 -9.58
CA LEU A 81 0.20 2.15 -10.91
C LEU A 81 -0.78 3.34 -10.85
N LYS A 82 -1.44 3.54 -9.71
CA LYS A 82 -2.39 4.64 -9.48
C LYS A 82 -1.74 5.88 -8.85
N LEU A 83 -0.49 5.78 -8.42
CA LEU A 83 0.19 6.81 -7.62
C LEU A 83 1.09 7.69 -8.48
N SER A 84 1.10 8.98 -8.19
CA SER A 84 2.08 9.92 -8.75
C SER A 84 2.47 10.97 -7.72
N ALA A 85 3.68 11.51 -7.85
CA ALA A 85 4.18 12.61 -7.04
C ALA A 85 4.44 13.84 -7.92
N ALA A 86 4.11 15.03 -7.41
CA ALA A 86 4.43 16.31 -8.02
C ALA A 86 4.94 17.29 -6.96
N GLY A 87 6.02 18.03 -7.26
CA GLY A 87 6.44 19.17 -6.46
C GLY A 87 6.11 20.47 -7.18
N PHE A 88 5.56 21.43 -6.44
CA PHE A 88 5.24 22.76 -6.97
C PHE A 88 6.04 23.88 -6.31
N ALA A 89 6.99 23.54 -5.42
CA ALA A 89 7.73 24.53 -4.62
C ALA A 89 6.76 25.57 -4.03
N ASP A 90 7.08 26.84 -4.19
CA ASP A 90 6.33 28.02 -3.78
C ASP A 90 5.42 28.59 -4.90
N GLN A 91 5.38 27.96 -6.06
CA GLN A 91 4.74 28.49 -7.28
C GLN A 91 3.21 28.41 -7.28
N LYS A 92 2.62 27.62 -6.36
CA LYS A 92 1.16 27.48 -6.19
C LYS A 92 0.73 27.77 -4.75
N PRO A 93 0.93 29.01 -4.26
CA PRO A 93 0.55 29.38 -2.91
C PRO A 93 -0.97 29.36 -2.77
N LYS A 94 -1.46 28.90 -1.62
CA LYS A 94 -2.90 28.93 -1.29
C LYS A 94 -3.32 30.31 -0.81
N VAL A 95 -2.40 31.02 -0.18
CA VAL A 95 -2.54 32.38 0.36
C VAL A 95 -1.24 33.17 0.09
N PRO A 96 -1.25 34.51 -0.01
CA PRO A 96 -0.03 35.28 -0.23
C PRO A 96 1.03 35.02 0.85
N ASN A 97 2.27 34.70 0.47
CA ASN A 97 3.36 34.49 1.44
C ASN A 97 3.78 35.79 2.16
N ARG A 98 3.55 36.94 1.52
CA ARG A 98 3.95 38.28 1.95
C ARG A 98 2.78 39.25 1.85
N ALA A 99 2.83 40.31 2.65
CA ALA A 99 1.98 41.49 2.50
C ALA A 99 2.42 42.33 1.28
N GLU A 100 1.62 43.34 0.93
CA GLU A 100 1.88 44.21 -0.23
C GLU A 100 3.23 44.95 -0.13
N ASP A 101 3.68 45.24 1.09
CA ASP A 101 4.96 45.88 1.40
C ASP A 101 6.16 44.90 1.34
N GLY A 102 5.93 43.61 1.04
CA GLY A 102 6.94 42.56 1.01
C GLY A 102 7.23 41.89 2.35
N THR A 103 6.58 42.30 3.44
CA THR A 103 6.75 41.71 4.77
C THR A 103 6.22 40.27 4.79
N PRO A 104 7.02 39.25 5.23
CA PRO A 104 6.54 37.88 5.35
C PRO A 104 5.35 37.76 6.31
N ILE A 105 4.35 36.97 5.94
CA ILE A 105 3.19 36.65 6.80
C ILE A 105 3.39 35.21 7.33
N PRO A 106 3.86 35.02 8.57
CA PRO A 106 4.23 33.70 9.08
C PRO A 106 3.11 32.65 9.00
N GLU A 107 1.88 33.04 9.27
CA GLU A 107 0.68 32.19 9.27
C GLU A 107 0.37 31.71 7.85
N ASN A 108 0.51 32.59 6.85
CA ASN A 108 0.29 32.25 5.45
C ASN A 108 1.38 31.30 4.94
N ARG A 109 2.64 31.56 5.27
CA ARG A 109 3.75 30.66 4.94
C ARG A 109 3.52 29.26 5.54
N ALA A 110 3.09 29.18 6.80
CA ALA A 110 2.74 27.91 7.45
C ALA A 110 1.57 27.17 6.79
N THR A 111 0.64 27.90 6.19
CA THR A 111 -0.48 27.37 5.40
C THR A 111 -0.03 26.86 4.03
N ASN A 112 0.90 27.57 3.38
CA ASN A 112 1.43 27.22 2.07
C ASN A 112 2.33 25.98 2.10
N ARG A 113 3.13 25.83 3.17
CA ARG A 113 3.86 24.58 3.45
C ARG A 113 2.84 23.47 3.72
N ARG A 114 2.52 22.66 2.69
CA ARG A 114 1.49 21.60 2.76
C ARG A 114 1.81 20.44 1.81
N THR A 115 1.20 19.30 2.11
CA THR A 115 1.05 18.18 1.17
C THR A 115 -0.42 18.08 0.80
N ALA A 116 -0.73 18.07 -0.49
CA ALA A 116 -2.09 17.91 -0.98
C ALA A 116 -2.24 16.56 -1.67
N ILE A 117 -3.45 16.02 -1.64
CA ILE A 117 -3.79 14.74 -2.28
C ILE A 117 -4.90 15.04 -3.27
N ARG A 118 -4.62 14.83 -4.56
CA ARG A 118 -5.56 14.99 -5.66
C ARG A 118 -6.08 13.63 -6.05
N ILE A 119 -7.39 13.53 -6.22
CA ILE A 119 -8.09 12.32 -6.62
C ILE A 119 -8.75 12.63 -7.96
N ASN A 120 -8.23 12.05 -9.03
CA ASN A 120 -8.65 12.35 -10.40
C ASN A 120 -9.24 11.09 -11.04
N ALA A 121 -10.43 11.19 -11.64
CA ALA A 121 -11.01 10.06 -12.34
C ALA A 121 -10.11 9.67 -13.53
N MET A 122 -9.84 8.37 -13.68
CA MET A 122 -9.08 7.88 -14.83
C MET A 122 -9.86 8.13 -16.12
N SER A 123 -9.14 8.53 -17.16
CA SER A 123 -9.63 8.51 -18.54
C SER A 123 -9.97 7.08 -19.00
N LEU A 124 -10.68 6.94 -20.12
CA LEU A 124 -10.98 5.63 -20.70
C LEU A 124 -9.71 4.82 -20.99
N LYS A 125 -8.67 5.47 -21.52
CA LYS A 125 -7.40 4.83 -21.83
C LYS A 125 -6.67 4.36 -20.56
N GLU A 126 -6.64 5.18 -19.52
CA GLU A 126 -6.05 4.79 -18.24
C GLU A 126 -6.82 3.64 -17.58
N ARG A 127 -8.16 3.64 -17.66
CA ARG A 127 -8.99 2.54 -17.15
C ARG A 127 -8.72 1.22 -17.86
N GLU A 128 -8.53 1.26 -19.17
CA GLU A 128 -8.18 0.06 -19.95
C GLU A 128 -6.86 -0.54 -19.46
N VAL A 129 -5.80 0.28 -19.36
CA VAL A 129 -4.49 -0.15 -18.82
C VAL A 129 -4.63 -0.68 -17.39
N TRP A 130 -5.42 -0.01 -16.56
CA TRP A 130 -5.67 -0.42 -15.19
C TRP A 130 -6.33 -1.81 -15.09
N TYR A 131 -7.34 -2.09 -15.91
CA TYR A 131 -7.99 -3.41 -15.89
C TYR A 131 -7.09 -4.52 -16.41
N GLN A 132 -6.27 -4.24 -17.42
CA GLN A 132 -5.25 -5.17 -17.90
C GLN A 132 -4.23 -5.49 -16.80
N HIS A 133 -3.75 -4.47 -16.08
CA HIS A 133 -2.88 -4.64 -14.92
C HIS A 133 -3.50 -5.54 -13.84
N LEU A 134 -4.76 -5.31 -13.49
CA LEU A 134 -5.48 -6.14 -12.51
C LEU A 134 -5.62 -7.60 -12.97
N ALA A 135 -5.90 -7.83 -14.25
CA ALA A 135 -5.99 -9.18 -14.81
C ALA A 135 -4.64 -9.91 -14.73
N LEU A 136 -3.55 -9.23 -15.13
CA LEU A 136 -2.20 -9.77 -15.07
C LEU A 136 -1.76 -10.10 -13.64
N LYS A 137 -2.08 -9.21 -12.68
CA LYS A 137 -1.75 -9.40 -11.27
C LYS A 137 -2.44 -10.65 -10.69
N ARG A 138 -3.74 -10.82 -10.97
CA ARG A 138 -4.50 -12.00 -10.53
C ARG A 138 -3.95 -13.30 -11.14
N ALA A 139 -3.66 -13.30 -12.44
CA ALA A 139 -3.09 -14.46 -13.11
C ALA A 139 -1.72 -14.85 -12.52
N LYS A 140 -0.87 -13.86 -12.22
CA LYS A 140 0.42 -14.10 -11.56
C LYS A 140 0.25 -14.69 -10.16
N GLU A 141 -0.64 -14.12 -9.34
CA GLU A 141 -0.92 -14.62 -7.99
C GLU A 141 -1.48 -16.06 -8.01
N GLU A 142 -2.32 -16.40 -8.99
CA GLU A 142 -2.83 -17.77 -9.18
C GLU A 142 -1.73 -18.75 -9.60
N ALA A 143 -0.88 -18.37 -10.55
CA ALA A 143 0.25 -19.19 -10.98
C ALA A 143 1.25 -19.44 -9.83
N GLU A 144 1.56 -18.42 -9.02
CA GLU A 144 2.42 -18.57 -7.84
C GLU A 144 1.81 -19.52 -6.80
N LYS A 145 0.49 -19.47 -6.58
CA LYS A 145 -0.20 -20.41 -5.69
C LYS A 145 -0.15 -21.84 -6.21
N GLN A 146 -0.37 -22.05 -7.51
CA GLN A 146 -0.29 -23.38 -8.13
C GLN A 146 1.13 -23.95 -8.06
N ALA A 147 2.15 -23.13 -8.31
CA ALA A 147 3.54 -23.54 -8.21
C ALA A 147 3.91 -23.99 -6.79
N LYS A 148 3.52 -23.21 -5.76
CA LYS A 148 3.74 -23.58 -4.36
C LYS A 148 3.03 -24.89 -3.99
N ALA A 149 1.77 -25.05 -4.39
CA ALA A 149 1.02 -26.28 -4.13
C ALA A 149 1.64 -27.51 -4.82
N ALA A 150 2.17 -27.35 -6.04
CA ALA A 150 2.87 -28.43 -6.75
C ALA A 150 4.20 -28.80 -6.09
N GLU A 151 4.96 -27.82 -5.57
CA GLU A 151 6.20 -28.05 -4.82
C GLU A 151 5.93 -28.75 -3.47
N GLU A 152 4.89 -28.34 -2.75
CA GLU A 152 4.42 -29.02 -1.53
C GLU A 152 3.98 -30.47 -1.82
N ALA A 153 3.26 -30.71 -2.93
CA ALA A 153 2.88 -32.06 -3.36
C ALA A 153 4.08 -32.92 -3.77
N ALA A 154 5.12 -32.33 -4.37
CA ALA A 154 6.34 -33.02 -4.78
C ALA A 154 7.33 -33.28 -3.63
N SER A 155 7.29 -32.47 -2.56
CA SER A 155 8.12 -32.63 -1.36
C SER A 155 7.47 -33.54 -0.29
N GLY A 156 6.19 -33.89 -0.47
CA GLY A 156 5.50 -34.92 0.30
C GLY A 156 6.06 -36.32 0.03
N GLN A 157 6.57 -36.96 1.09
CA GLN A 157 7.14 -38.30 1.13
C GLN A 157 6.27 -39.36 0.42
N GLY A 158 6.76 -39.91 -0.68
CA GLY A 158 6.35 -41.22 -1.17
C GLY A 158 7.03 -42.31 -0.33
N GLN A 159 6.29 -42.91 0.60
CA GLN A 159 6.53 -44.32 0.96
C GLN A 159 5.40 -45.18 0.37
N PRO A 160 5.68 -45.96 -0.68
CA PRO A 160 4.90 -47.15 -0.99
C PRO A 160 5.55 -48.34 -0.26
N GLY A 161 4.87 -48.88 0.76
CA GLY A 161 5.39 -49.92 1.64
C GLY A 161 4.40 -51.03 1.97
N GLN A 162 4.04 -51.80 0.93
CA GLN A 162 3.66 -53.22 0.94
C GLN A 162 2.38 -53.68 1.67
N GLU A 163 1.33 -53.90 0.87
CA GLU A 163 0.39 -55.02 1.05
C GLU A 163 1.00 -56.33 0.50
N GLY A 164 0.81 -57.42 1.23
CA GLY A 164 1.00 -58.82 0.82
C GLY A 164 0.72 -59.74 2.02
N ALA A 165 -0.54 -60.15 2.22
CA ALA A 165 -1.10 -61.50 1.94
C ALA A 165 -0.37 -62.63 2.73
N VAL A 166 -1.00 -63.58 3.44
CA VAL A 166 -2.28 -64.33 3.24
C VAL A 166 -2.67 -65.08 4.57
N PRO A 167 -3.84 -65.77 4.65
CA PRO A 167 -4.56 -66.15 5.88
C PRO A 167 -4.40 -67.62 6.33
N GLN A 168 -4.74 -67.93 7.58
CA GLN A 168 -4.94 -69.30 8.12
C GLN A 168 -5.98 -69.28 9.28
N THR A 169 -7.23 -69.72 9.06
CA THR A 169 -7.83 -71.07 9.32
C THR A 169 -8.30 -71.33 10.77
N GLU A 170 -9.63 -71.43 10.90
CA GLU A 170 -10.48 -72.38 11.65
C GLU A 170 -10.12 -72.86 13.08
N GLY A 171 -11.12 -72.78 13.98
CA GLY A 171 -11.06 -73.39 15.31
C GLY A 171 -12.30 -73.23 16.22
N GLN A 172 -13.50 -73.60 15.72
CA GLN A 172 -14.64 -74.25 16.43
C GLN A 172 -15.47 -73.52 17.54
N PRO A 173 -16.82 -73.68 17.57
CA PRO A 173 -17.77 -73.20 18.61
C PRO A 173 -18.27 -74.37 19.51
N PRO A 174 -19.38 -74.29 20.30
CA PRO A 174 -20.08 -73.18 20.99
C PRO A 174 -20.26 -73.45 22.52
N ALA A 175 -20.79 -72.48 23.29
CA ALA A 175 -21.51 -72.79 24.54
C ALA A 175 -22.65 -71.81 24.80
N GLU A 176 -23.87 -72.32 24.74
CA GLU A 176 -25.09 -71.70 25.24
C GLU A 176 -25.05 -71.50 26.76
N ALA A 177 -25.61 -70.37 27.23
CA ALA A 177 -26.43 -70.33 28.43
C ALA A 177 -27.34 -69.09 28.36
N GLN A 178 -28.66 -69.33 28.36
CA GLN A 178 -29.72 -68.34 28.53
C GLN A 178 -29.91 -67.95 30.03
N PRO A 179 -31.03 -67.35 30.49
CA PRO A 179 -31.17 -65.91 30.77
C PRO A 179 -31.60 -65.61 32.24
N ALA A 180 -31.64 -64.34 32.67
CA ALA A 180 -32.56 -63.79 33.70
C ALA A 180 -32.26 -62.29 33.95
N GLN A 181 -33.23 -61.38 33.74
CA GLN A 181 -34.00 -60.62 34.77
C GLN A 181 -33.12 -59.68 35.64
N GLN A 182 -33.41 -58.40 35.89
CA GLN A 182 -34.64 -57.59 35.89
C GLN A 182 -34.34 -56.17 35.41
#